data_AF-A0A8D8XC48-F1
#
_entry.id   AF-A0A8D8XC48-F1
#
_cell.length_a   1.000
_cell.length_b   1.000
_cell.length_c   1.000
_cell.angle_alpha   90.00
_cell.angle_beta   90.00
_cell.angle_gamma   90.00
#
_symmetry.space_group_name_H-M   'P 1'
#
loop_
_entity.id
_entity.type
_entity.pdbx_description
1 polymer ?
#
loop_
_entity_poly.entity_id
_entity_poly.type
_entity_poly.pdbx_seq_one_letter_code
_entity_poly.pdbx_strand_id
1 'polypeptide(L)'
;FSNWALIFNKRVMSIVFLTPCFKTYESFQVLDIGFNLITVLPGTAFSGNPSLTLLALDGNPMSTIPFSSLRHLNTTLRGLSLGGHFLQCDCKLRWIVDWIKQGDLQVTSRERNPQFCASPTELREKSFYRIDAKGE
;
A
#
# COMPACT_ATOMS: atom_id res chain seq x y z
N PHE A 1 -23.72 -12.30 4.58
CA PHE A 1 -23.33 -11.95 3.20
C PHE A 1 -23.24 -10.43 3.09
N SER A 2 -22.12 -9.81 3.47
CA SER A 2 -22.00 -8.35 3.38
C SER A 2 -20.56 -7.94 3.05
N ASN A 3 -20.13 -8.20 1.81
CA ASN A 3 -18.90 -7.63 1.27
C ASN A 3 -19.24 -6.27 0.64
N TRP A 4 -19.12 -5.21 1.42
CA TRP A 4 -19.11 -3.84 0.88
C TRP A 4 -17.65 -3.41 0.79
N ALA A 5 -16.97 -3.80 -0.29
CA ALA A 5 -15.74 -3.15 -0.68
C ALA A 5 -16.12 -1.76 -1.21
N LEU A 6 -15.64 -0.70 -0.57
CA LEU A 6 -15.73 0.66 -1.12
C LEU A 6 -14.83 0.71 -2.37
N ILE A 7 -15.40 0.32 -3.52
CA ILE A 7 -14.77 0.50 -4.83
C ILE A 7 -14.91 1.99 -5.16
N PHE A 8 -13.82 2.75 -5.02
CA PHE A 8 -13.77 4.11 -5.53
C PHE A 8 -13.97 4.09 -7.05
N ASN A 9 -15.02 4.77 -7.52
CA ASN A 9 -15.33 4.95 -8.94
C ASN A 9 -14.17 5.69 -9.64
N LYS A 10 -13.66 5.13 -10.73
CA LYS A 10 -12.43 5.49 -11.48
C LYS A 10 -12.37 6.90 -12.11
N ARG A 11 -13.09 7.91 -11.58
CA ARG A 11 -13.10 9.28 -12.15
C ARG A 11 -13.12 10.42 -11.14
N VAL A 12 -13.10 10.20 -9.82
CA VAL A 12 -13.15 11.29 -8.84
C VAL A 12 -11.85 11.37 -8.04
N MET A 13 -11.05 12.37 -8.38
CA MET A 13 -9.72 12.67 -7.85
C MET A 13 -9.81 13.38 -6.49
N SER A 14 -10.42 12.75 -5.48
CA SER A 14 -10.39 13.23 -4.09
C SER A 14 -10.74 12.11 -3.11
N ILE A 15 -9.82 11.84 -2.17
CA ILE A 15 -10.09 11.01 -0.98
C ILE A 15 -10.94 11.86 -0.04
N VAL A 16 -12.25 11.81 -0.20
CA VAL A 16 -13.20 12.48 0.70
C VAL A 16 -13.48 11.54 1.87
N PHE A 17 -12.97 11.89 3.06
CA PHE A 17 -13.31 11.22 4.30
C PHE A 17 -14.67 11.70 4.77
N LEU A 18 -15.69 10.85 4.65
CA LEU A 18 -16.95 11.06 5.34
C LEU A 18 -16.77 10.61 6.80
N THR A 19 -16.77 11.56 7.74
CA THR A 19 -17.04 11.31 9.17
C THR A 19 -18.33 12.04 9.57
N PRO A 20 -19.03 11.66 10.65
CA PRO A 20 -19.39 10.30 11.09
C PRO A 20 -20.91 10.19 11.26
N CYS A 21 -21.55 9.18 10.67
CA CYS A 21 -22.94 8.86 11.03
C CYS A 21 -23.24 7.37 10.96
N PHE A 22 -22.35 6.47 11.39
CA PHE A 22 -22.75 5.08 11.60
C PHE A 22 -22.06 4.45 12.80
N LYS A 23 -22.89 3.85 13.65
CA LYS A 23 -22.57 3.14 14.89
C LYS A 23 -21.71 1.89 14.65
N THR A 24 -20.96 1.54 15.70
CA THR A 24 -20.16 0.34 15.94
C THR A 24 -20.74 -0.95 15.33
N TYR A 25 -20.12 -1.49 14.27
CA TYR A 25 -20.29 -2.89 13.80
C TYR A 25 -19.00 -3.40 13.10
N GLU A 26 -18.49 -4.53 13.60
CA GLU A 26 -17.68 -5.59 12.94
C GLU A 26 -16.62 -5.20 11.88
N SER A 27 -15.44 -4.80 12.37
CA SER A 27 -14.14 -5.42 12.12
C SER A 27 -13.72 -5.93 10.72
N PHE A 28 -14.07 -5.26 9.61
CA PHE A 28 -13.27 -5.38 8.38
C PHE A 28 -13.21 -4.06 7.60
N GLN A 29 -11.99 -3.61 7.33
CA GLN A 29 -11.72 -2.28 6.77
C GLN A 29 -10.81 -2.44 5.56
N VAL A 30 -11.44 -2.76 4.44
CA VAL A 30 -10.80 -2.96 3.15
C VAL A 30 -10.87 -1.66 2.35
N LEU A 31 -9.72 -1.15 1.92
CA LEU A 31 -9.63 -0.02 0.99
C LEU A 31 -8.89 -0.47 -0.26
N ASP A 32 -9.58 -0.48 -1.40
CA ASP A 32 -8.98 -0.75 -2.70
C ASP A 32 -8.90 0.53 -3.54
N ILE A 33 -7.68 1.01 -3.70
CA ILE A 33 -7.34 2.15 -4.57
C ILE A 33 -6.28 1.74 -5.60
N GLY A 34 -6.17 0.43 -5.90
CA GLY A 34 -5.29 -0.07 -6.94
C GLY A 34 -5.76 0.29 -8.35
N PHE A 35 -4.86 0.20 -9.33
CA PHE A 35 -5.10 0.52 -10.74
C PHE A 35 -5.73 1.91 -10.95
N ASN A 36 -5.19 2.89 -10.23
CA ASN A 36 -5.45 4.31 -10.38
C ASN A 36 -4.17 5.04 -10.86
N LEU A 37 -4.18 6.37 -10.84
CA LEU A 37 -3.07 7.22 -11.27
C LEU A 37 -2.37 7.90 -10.10
N ILE A 38 -2.32 7.23 -8.93
CA ILE A 38 -1.64 7.78 -7.76
C ILE A 38 -0.14 7.73 -8.03
N THR A 39 0.53 8.88 -7.98
CA THR A 39 1.99 8.98 -8.13
C THR A 39 2.68 9.26 -6.80
N VAL A 40 1.98 9.90 -5.87
CA VAL A 40 2.47 10.29 -4.56
C VAL A 40 1.39 10.02 -3.51
N LEU A 41 1.77 9.32 -2.44
CA LEU A 41 0.94 9.17 -1.24
C LEU A 41 1.30 10.24 -0.21
N PRO A 42 0.36 11.10 0.21
CA PRO A 42 0.57 11.99 1.35
C PRO A 42 0.91 11.21 2.62
N GLY A 43 1.75 11.79 3.48
CA GLY A 43 2.10 11.18 4.77
C GLY A 43 0.93 11.02 5.74
N THR A 44 -0.21 11.66 5.47
CA THR A 44 -1.45 11.59 6.27
C THR A 44 -2.57 10.85 5.54
N ALA A 45 -2.27 10.17 4.42
CA ALA A 45 -3.26 9.60 3.50
C ALA A 45 -4.27 8.64 4.16
N PHE A 46 -3.91 7.98 5.26
CA PHE A 46 -4.78 7.00 5.94
C PHE A 46 -4.99 7.29 7.43
N SER A 47 -4.62 8.50 7.90
CA SER A 47 -4.75 8.86 9.33
C SER A 47 -6.21 8.83 9.81
N GLY A 48 -7.18 9.03 8.92
CA GLY A 48 -8.62 8.95 9.22
C GLY A 48 -9.21 7.53 9.22
N ASN A 49 -8.42 6.50 8.91
CA ASN A 49 -8.90 5.10 8.84
C ASN A 49 -8.06 4.18 9.75
N PRO A 50 -8.08 4.37 11.08
CA PRO A 50 -7.17 3.69 12.00
C PRO A 50 -7.35 2.17 12.05
N SER A 51 -8.49 1.66 11.62
CA SER A 51 -8.85 0.26 11.77
C SER A 51 -8.72 -0.52 10.45
N LEU A 52 -8.07 0.06 9.42
CA LEU A 52 -7.80 -0.60 8.12
C LEU A 52 -7.14 -1.96 8.31
N THR A 53 -7.70 -2.99 7.69
CA THR A 53 -7.20 -4.36 7.73
C THR A 53 -6.65 -4.82 6.38
N LEU A 54 -7.17 -4.29 5.27
CA LEU A 54 -6.66 -4.56 3.92
C LEU A 54 -6.53 -3.25 3.15
N LEU A 55 -5.36 -3.02 2.54
CA LEU A 55 -5.12 -1.87 1.67
C LEU A 55 -4.57 -2.36 0.32
N ALA A 56 -5.20 -1.99 -0.78
CA ALA A 56 -4.69 -2.26 -2.12
C ALA A 56 -4.23 -0.98 -2.83
N LEU A 57 -2.95 -0.97 -3.20
CA LEU A 57 -2.22 0.14 -3.84
C LEU A 57 -1.58 -0.28 -5.17
N ASP A 58 -1.63 -1.55 -5.53
CA ASP A 58 -1.02 -2.14 -6.73
C ASP A 58 -1.53 -1.48 -8.03
N GLY A 59 -0.71 -1.49 -9.08
CA GLY A 59 -1.08 -0.91 -10.38
C GLY A 59 -1.16 0.63 -10.40
N ASN A 60 -0.64 1.31 -9.38
CA ASN A 60 -0.46 2.76 -9.39
C ASN A 60 0.97 3.14 -9.82
N PRO A 61 1.18 4.25 -10.53
CA PRO A 61 2.50 4.75 -10.94
C PRO A 61 3.28 5.42 -9.80
N MET A 62 3.30 4.81 -8.61
CA MET A 62 4.04 5.31 -7.45
C MET A 62 5.45 4.74 -7.45
N SER A 63 6.42 5.62 -7.23
CA SER A 63 7.83 5.24 -7.10
C SER A 63 8.20 4.72 -5.71
N THR A 64 7.49 5.17 -4.67
CA THR A 64 7.79 4.82 -3.29
C THR A 64 6.54 4.98 -2.42
N ILE A 65 6.61 4.45 -1.20
CA ILE A 65 5.56 4.56 -0.18
C ILE A 65 6.19 5.21 1.04
N PRO A 66 5.76 6.40 1.48
CA PRO A 66 6.33 7.04 2.65
C PRO A 66 5.97 6.29 3.94
N PHE A 67 6.93 6.11 4.85
CA PHE A 67 6.68 5.52 6.18
C PHE A 67 5.52 6.21 6.92
N SER A 68 5.47 7.54 6.85
CA SER A 68 4.41 8.33 7.49
C SER A 68 3.00 7.93 7.05
N SER A 69 2.83 7.56 5.78
CA SER A 69 1.51 7.24 5.22
C SER A 69 0.87 6.01 5.88
N LEU A 70 1.66 4.99 6.24
CA LEU A 70 1.15 3.73 6.79
C LEU A 70 1.53 3.46 8.25
N ARG A 71 2.35 4.32 8.90
CA ARG A 71 2.82 4.09 10.27
C ARG A 71 1.70 3.82 11.29
N HIS A 72 0.54 4.45 11.09
CA HIS A 72 -0.62 4.33 11.97
C HIS A 72 -1.36 3.00 11.82
N LEU A 73 -1.11 2.27 10.74
CA LEU A 73 -1.77 1.02 10.40
C LEU A 73 -0.94 -0.21 10.80
N ASN A 74 0.25 -0.02 11.40
CA ASN A 74 1.14 -1.13 11.75
C ASN A 74 0.47 -2.20 12.64
N THR A 75 -0.43 -1.79 13.54
CA THR A 75 -1.13 -2.71 14.45
C THR A 75 -2.39 -3.33 13.86
N THR A 76 -2.97 -2.73 12.82
CA THR A 76 -4.31 -3.06 12.29
C THR A 76 -4.28 -3.71 10.92
N LEU A 77 -3.32 -3.32 10.06
CA LEU A 77 -3.20 -3.88 8.73
C LEU A 77 -2.79 -5.35 8.79
N ARG A 78 -3.44 -6.17 7.97
CA ARG A 78 -3.19 -7.62 7.83
C ARG A 78 -2.94 -8.02 6.38
N GLY A 79 -3.53 -7.27 5.43
CA GLY A 79 -3.31 -7.45 4.00
C GLY A 79 -2.84 -6.17 3.33
N LEU A 80 -1.83 -6.27 2.48
CA LEU A 80 -1.35 -5.17 1.64
C LEU A 80 -1.23 -5.66 0.20
N SER A 81 -2.02 -5.10 -0.71
CA SER A 81 -1.76 -5.26 -2.14
C SER A 81 -0.78 -4.19 -2.56
N LEU A 82 0.47 -4.59 -2.80
CA LEU A 82 1.52 -3.70 -3.25
C LEU A 82 2.24 -4.31 -4.44
N GLY A 83 2.32 -3.53 -5.49
CA GLY A 83 3.07 -3.90 -6.67
C GLY A 83 3.06 -2.83 -7.73
N GLY A 84 3.96 -2.98 -8.70
CA GLY A 84 3.97 -2.15 -9.89
C GLY A 84 5.35 -1.97 -10.50
N HIS A 85 5.37 -1.70 -11.80
CA HIS A 85 6.59 -1.47 -12.59
C HIS A 85 7.21 -0.08 -12.38
N PHE A 86 6.83 0.63 -11.31
CA PHE A 86 7.30 1.99 -11.02
C PHE A 86 8.12 2.07 -9.73
N LEU A 87 8.16 1.00 -8.93
CA LEU A 87 8.85 0.99 -7.65
C LEU A 87 10.35 1.23 -7.81
N GLN A 88 10.83 2.30 -7.19
CA GLN A 88 12.26 2.60 -7.07
C GLN A 88 12.79 1.91 -5.83
N CYS A 89 13.66 0.93 -6.03
CA CYS A 89 14.25 0.14 -4.96
C CYS A 89 15.48 0.83 -4.40
N ASP A 90 15.24 1.75 -3.47
CA ASP A 90 16.26 2.51 -2.76
C ASP A 90 16.03 2.45 -1.23
N CYS A 91 16.76 3.28 -0.48
CA CYS A 91 16.62 3.38 0.97
C CYS A 91 15.22 3.88 1.42
N LYS A 92 14.46 4.57 0.57
CA LYS A 92 13.11 5.07 0.89
C LYS A 92 12.07 3.96 0.82
N LEU A 93 12.26 2.97 -0.05
CA LEU A 93 11.38 1.80 -0.12
C LEU A 93 11.72 0.75 0.95
N ARG A 94 12.89 0.83 1.56
CA ARG A 94 13.37 -0.20 2.50
C ARG A 94 12.48 -0.45 3.71
N TRP A 95 11.93 0.59 4.32
CA TRP A 95 11.11 0.42 5.53
C TRP A 95 9.89 -0.47 5.27
N ILE A 96 9.27 -0.39 4.08
CA ILE A 96 8.08 -1.18 3.77
C ILE A 96 8.49 -2.63 3.51
N VAL A 97 9.67 -2.87 2.92
CA VAL A 97 10.24 -4.21 2.79
C VAL A 97 10.54 -4.82 4.15
N ASP A 98 11.15 -4.05 5.06
CA ASP A 98 11.42 -4.49 6.43
C ASP A 98 10.13 -4.78 7.19
N TRP A 99 9.12 -3.90 7.05
CA TRP A 99 7.81 -4.07 7.67
C TRP A 99 7.09 -5.32 7.17
N ILE A 100 7.16 -5.61 5.88
CA ILE A 100 6.60 -6.83 5.27
C ILE A 100 7.33 -8.09 5.76
N LYS A 101 8.67 -8.05 5.89
CA LYS A 101 9.47 -9.20 6.33
C LYS A 101 9.30 -9.52 7.82
N GLN A 102 9.14 -8.49 8.65
CA GLN A 102 9.05 -8.62 10.11
C GLN A 102 7.61 -8.81 10.58
N GLY A 103 6.63 -8.28 9.84
CA GLY A 103 5.23 -8.37 10.17
C GLY A 103 4.58 -9.62 9.59
N ASP A 104 3.50 -10.07 10.23
CA ASP A 104 2.60 -11.11 9.72
C ASP A 104 1.65 -10.52 8.64
N LEU A 105 2.21 -9.68 7.75
CA LEU A 105 1.48 -8.93 6.74
C LEU A 105 1.40 -9.75 5.45
N GLN A 106 0.19 -10.09 5.04
CA GLN A 106 -0.05 -10.81 3.79
C GLN A 106 0.07 -9.86 2.62
N VAL A 107 1.16 -9.97 1.85
CA VAL A 107 1.39 -9.11 0.68
C VAL A 107 0.99 -9.83 -0.60
N THR A 108 0.12 -9.19 -1.36
CA THR A 108 -0.36 -9.68 -2.66
C THR A 108 -0.21 -8.60 -3.72
N SER A 109 -0.53 -8.93 -4.98
CA SER A 109 -0.75 -7.94 -6.04
C SER A 109 -1.45 -8.65 -7.20
N ARG A 110 -2.26 -7.90 -7.94
CA ARG A 110 -3.01 -8.40 -9.10
C ARG A 110 -2.22 -8.23 -10.40
N GLU A 111 -1.03 -7.64 -10.34
CA GLU A 111 -0.19 -7.42 -11.51
C GLU A 111 0.56 -8.70 -11.91
N ARG A 112 0.87 -8.81 -13.21
CA ARG A 112 1.54 -9.97 -13.79
C ARG A 112 2.98 -10.13 -13.26
N ASN A 113 3.63 -9.00 -12.98
CA ASN A 113 4.98 -8.89 -12.43
C ASN A 113 4.95 -7.99 -11.18
N PRO A 114 4.38 -8.48 -10.08
CA PRO A 114 3.86 -7.62 -9.04
C PRO A 114 4.93 -6.90 -8.25
N GLN A 115 6.09 -7.52 -7.99
CA GLN A 115 6.97 -7.06 -6.91
C GLN A 115 8.42 -6.89 -7.38
N PHE A 116 8.60 -6.32 -8.56
CA PHE A 116 9.93 -6.09 -9.14
C PHE A 116 10.30 -4.62 -9.14
N CYS A 117 11.59 -4.34 -8.96
CA CYS A 117 12.10 -2.98 -9.04
C CYS A 117 12.10 -2.49 -10.49
N ALA A 118 11.68 -1.24 -10.67
CA ALA A 118 11.82 -0.51 -11.92
C ALA A 118 13.22 0.10 -12.06
N SER A 119 13.75 0.57 -10.94
CA SER A 119 15.08 1.18 -10.81
C SER A 119 15.65 0.87 -9.42
N PRO A 120 16.95 1.08 -9.17
CA PRO A 120 17.99 1.41 -10.15
C PRO A 120 18.29 0.22 -11.10
N THR A 121 19.09 0.43 -12.14
CA THR A 121 19.33 -0.56 -13.21
C THR A 121 19.81 -1.91 -12.69
N GLU A 122 20.59 -1.90 -11.61
CA GLU A 122 21.19 -3.09 -10.98
C GLU A 122 20.15 -3.97 -10.28
N LEU A 123 19.04 -3.36 -9.86
CA LEU A 123 17.91 -4.04 -9.22
C LEU A 123 16.72 -4.22 -10.16
N ARG A 124 16.77 -3.68 -11.37
CA ARG A 124 15.69 -3.79 -12.35
C ARG A 124 15.28 -5.25 -12.57
N GLU A 125 13.97 -5.50 -12.57
CA GLU A 125 13.39 -6.85 -12.70
C GLU A 125 13.81 -7.84 -11.59
N LYS A 126 14.49 -7.37 -10.54
CA LYS A 126 14.70 -8.14 -9.31
C LYS A 126 13.58 -7.85 -8.35
N SER A 127 13.23 -8.88 -7.59
CA SER A 127 12.22 -8.76 -6.55
C SER A 127 12.64 -7.72 -5.51
N PHE A 128 11.76 -6.77 -5.14
CA PHE A 128 12.10 -5.75 -4.14
C PHE A 128 12.34 -6.34 -2.75
N TYR A 129 11.92 -7.59 -2.50
CA TYR A 129 12.28 -8.33 -1.29
C TYR A 129 13.80 -8.52 -1.15
N ARG A 130 14.57 -8.37 -2.23
CA ARG A 130 16.03 -8.45 -2.25
C ARG A 130 16.73 -7.13 -1.90
N ILE A 131 16.00 -6.06 -1.61
CA ILE A 131 16.62 -4.88 -1.00
C ILE A 131 17.15 -5.32 0.36
N ASP A 132 18.47 -5.45 0.47
CA ASP A 132 19.10 -5.93 1.68
C ASP A 132 18.97 -4.91 2.81
N ALA A 133 18.70 -5.43 4.00
CA ALA A 133 18.61 -4.68 5.26
C ALA A 133 19.98 -4.22 5.78
N LYS A 134 20.99 -4.15 4.92
CA LYS A 134 22.31 -3.59 5.20
C LYS A 134 22.78 -2.86 3.95
N GLY A 135 22.59 -1.55 3.97
CA GLY A 135 23.51 -0.68 3.23
C GLY A 135 24.76 -0.66 4.10
N GLU A 136 25.93 -0.63 3.46
CA GLU A 136 27.20 -0.27 4.09
C GLU A 136 27.07 0.94 5.04
#